data_AF-A0A2E5JEL4-F1
#
_entry.id   AF-A0A2E5JEL4-F1
#
_cell.length_a   1.000
_cell.length_b   1.000
_cell.length_c   1.000
_cell.angle_alpha   90.00
_cell.angle_beta   90.00
_cell.angle_gamma   90.00
#
_symmetry.space_group_name_H-M   'P 1'
#
loop_
_entity.id
_entity.type
_entity.pdbx_description
1 polymer ?
#
loop_
_entity_poly.entity_id
_entity_poly.type
_entity_poly.pdbx_seq_one_letter_code
_entity_poly.pdbx_strand_id
1 'polypeptide(L)'
;MVLWQILYLSFSFQLLFLATSILGLLYCLPLPGLKVNFRALKGLKIHLVALSWVLTSVYLPISLLELMPENLSWNYAFQRYLFVLAATIPFEIRDLKLDTPQLSTWPQKWGIQKTKIFGVILLLVFLVLEGYMSKPTHFLTTIFIGVLLMGTVIYSKADQSKYFSSFWVEGIPILWLTLLIIFS
;
A
#
# COMPACT_ATOMS: atom_id res chain seq x y z
N MET A 1 11.39 -24.82 -8.98
CA MET A 1 10.54 -25.71 -8.16
C MET A 1 9.24 -25.02 -7.67
N VAL A 2 9.27 -23.75 -7.24
CA VAL A 2 8.06 -23.02 -6.77
C VAL A 2 7.09 -22.59 -7.87
N LEU A 3 7.56 -22.15 -9.04
CA LEU A 3 6.68 -21.66 -10.12
C LEU A 3 5.75 -22.74 -10.70
N TRP A 4 6.17 -24.00 -10.69
CA TRP A 4 5.34 -25.12 -11.18
C TRP A 4 4.12 -25.37 -10.27
N GLN A 5 4.24 -25.08 -8.97
CA GLN A 5 3.14 -25.27 -8.02
C GLN A 5 1.95 -24.34 -8.31
N ILE A 6 2.21 -23.18 -8.93
CA ILE A 6 1.16 -22.21 -9.30
C ILE A 6 0.17 -22.82 -10.30
N LEU A 7 0.62 -23.72 -11.18
CA LEU A 7 -0.23 -24.36 -12.18
C LEU A 7 -1.27 -25.32 -11.57
N TYR A 8 -1.09 -25.74 -10.33
CA TYR A 8 -2.06 -26.56 -9.60
C TYR A 8 -3.06 -25.74 -8.78
N LEU A 9 -2.90 -24.42 -8.71
CA LEU A 9 -3.84 -23.53 -8.01
C LEU A 9 -5.02 -23.13 -8.94
N SER A 10 -6.05 -22.52 -8.36
CA SER A 10 -7.26 -22.11 -9.08
C SER A 10 -6.94 -21.22 -10.29
N PHE A 11 -7.75 -21.32 -11.35
CA PHE A 11 -7.57 -20.49 -12.55
C PHE A 11 -7.62 -18.98 -12.22
N SER A 12 -8.51 -18.58 -11.30
CA SER A 12 -8.59 -17.20 -10.81
C SER A 12 -7.30 -16.74 -10.14
N PHE A 13 -6.67 -17.60 -9.32
CA PHE A 13 -5.37 -17.29 -8.72
C PHE A 13 -4.29 -17.10 -9.79
N GLN A 14 -4.21 -18.01 -10.77
CA GLN A 14 -3.22 -17.93 -11.84
C GLN A 14 -3.34 -16.62 -12.64
N LEU A 15 -4.57 -16.23 -12.99
CA LEU A 15 -4.85 -14.99 -13.70
C LEU A 15 -4.44 -13.76 -12.89
N LEU A 16 -4.82 -13.71 -11.60
CA LEU A 16 -4.45 -12.62 -10.70
C LEU A 16 -2.94 -12.55 -10.48
N PHE A 17 -2.26 -13.70 -10.34
CA PHE A 17 -0.82 -13.77 -10.18
C PHE A 17 -0.11 -13.23 -11.43
N LEU A 18 -0.57 -13.63 -12.61
CA LEU A 18 -0.04 -13.13 -13.88
C LEU A 18 -0.26 -11.61 -14.01
N ALA A 19 -1.47 -11.12 -13.75
CA ALA A 19 -1.79 -9.69 -13.82
C ALA A 19 -0.94 -8.87 -12.85
N THR A 20 -0.78 -9.34 -11.61
CA THR A 20 0.04 -8.68 -10.59
C THR A 20 1.53 -8.67 -10.95
N SER A 21 2.02 -9.77 -11.52
CA SER A 21 3.40 -9.88 -12.00
C SER A 21 3.66 -8.94 -13.17
N ILE A 22 2.75 -8.87 -14.14
CA ILE A 22 2.83 -7.92 -15.26
C ILE A 22 2.82 -6.49 -14.73
N LEU A 23 1.93 -6.14 -13.80
CA LEU A 23 1.91 -4.81 -13.18
C LEU A 23 3.26 -4.46 -12.54
N GLY A 24 3.87 -5.40 -11.80
CA GLY A 24 5.20 -5.22 -11.21
C GLY A 24 6.30 -5.02 -12.26
N LEU A 25 6.26 -5.80 -13.35
CA LEU A 25 7.20 -5.66 -14.46
C LEU A 25 7.05 -4.29 -15.16
N LEU A 26 5.83 -3.86 -15.46
CA LEU A 26 5.55 -2.55 -16.09
C LEU A 26 5.92 -1.37 -15.19
N TYR A 27 5.84 -1.55 -13.87
CA TYR A 27 6.32 -0.59 -12.90
C TYR A 27 7.83 -0.38 -12.99
N CYS A 28 8.60 -1.47 -13.06
CA CYS A 28 10.06 -1.43 -13.07
C CYS A 28 10.66 -1.17 -14.46
N LEU A 29 10.14 -1.83 -15.49
CA LEU A 29 10.70 -1.85 -16.84
C LEU A 29 9.87 -0.97 -17.79
N PRO A 30 10.52 -0.23 -18.69
CA PRO A 30 9.81 0.46 -19.76
C PRO A 30 9.23 -0.57 -20.75
N LEU A 31 8.05 -0.27 -21.29
CA LEU A 31 7.48 -1.07 -22.37
C LEU A 31 8.36 -0.99 -23.63
N PRO A 32 8.44 -2.05 -24.44
CA PRO A 32 9.12 -1.99 -25.73
C PRO A 32 8.61 -0.82 -26.57
N GLY A 33 9.49 0.11 -26.93
CA GLY A 33 9.16 1.33 -27.69
C GLY A 33 8.82 2.58 -26.86
N LEU A 34 8.64 2.46 -25.54
CA LEU A 34 8.48 3.61 -24.63
C LEU A 34 9.79 3.87 -23.87
N LYS A 35 10.13 5.15 -23.66
CA LYS A 35 11.30 5.55 -22.84
C LYS A 35 11.00 5.61 -21.34
N VAL A 36 9.74 5.43 -20.95
CA VAL A 36 9.22 5.71 -19.60
C VAL A 36 8.50 4.47 -19.08
N ASN A 37 8.86 4.03 -17.87
CA ASN A 37 8.17 2.96 -17.14
C ASN A 37 7.04 3.54 -16.27
N PHE A 38 6.19 2.69 -15.71
CA PHE A 38 5.06 3.18 -14.92
C PHE A 38 5.49 3.88 -13.62
N ARG A 39 6.70 3.58 -13.11
CA ARG A 39 7.31 4.31 -11.99
C ARG A 39 7.50 5.81 -12.26
N ALA A 40 7.72 6.19 -13.52
CA ALA A 40 7.93 7.58 -13.91
C ALA A 40 6.64 8.31 -14.34
N LEU A 41 5.46 7.68 -14.17
CA LEU A 41 4.18 8.32 -14.45
C LEU A 41 3.80 9.35 -13.38
N LYS A 42 3.39 10.53 -13.87
CA LYS A 42 3.07 11.73 -13.07
C LYS A 42 2.04 11.45 -11.98
N GLY A 43 2.46 11.46 -10.72
CA GLY A 43 1.59 11.29 -9.55
C GLY A 43 0.88 9.93 -9.42
N LEU A 44 1.00 9.03 -10.41
CA LEU A 44 0.34 7.71 -10.41
C LEU A 44 1.17 6.65 -9.68
N LYS A 45 2.47 6.91 -9.48
CA LYS A 45 3.43 6.02 -8.80
C LYS A 45 2.86 5.42 -7.51
N ILE A 46 2.34 6.25 -6.60
CA ILE A 46 1.82 5.78 -5.30
C ILE A 46 0.56 4.90 -5.46
N HIS A 47 -0.28 5.18 -6.46
CA HIS A 47 -1.48 4.40 -6.73
C HIS A 47 -1.15 3.01 -7.26
N LEU A 48 -0.08 2.89 -8.05
CA LEU A 48 0.42 1.60 -8.54
C LEU A 48 1.04 0.76 -7.41
N VAL A 49 1.74 1.40 -6.46
CA VAL A 49 2.26 0.74 -5.26
C VAL A 49 1.10 0.25 -4.38
N ALA A 50 0.09 1.08 -4.13
CA ALA A 50 -1.07 0.69 -3.36
C ALA A 50 -1.88 -0.44 -4.03
N LEU A 51 -2.05 -0.38 -5.36
CA LEU A 51 -2.72 -1.42 -6.13
C LEU A 51 -1.96 -2.75 -6.06
N SER A 52 -0.63 -2.74 -6.21
CA SER A 52 0.17 -3.96 -6.16
C SER A 52 0.10 -4.62 -4.77
N TRP A 53 0.05 -3.83 -3.70
CA TRP A 53 -0.17 -4.36 -2.35
C TRP A 53 -1.54 -4.98 -2.17
N VAL A 54 -2.60 -4.35 -2.66
CA VAL A 54 -3.96 -4.88 -2.53
C VAL A 54 -4.13 -6.16 -3.34
N LEU A 55 -3.62 -6.21 -4.57
CA LEU A 55 -3.64 -7.42 -5.39
C LEU A 55 -2.89 -8.57 -4.70
N THR A 56 -1.72 -8.31 -4.12
CA THR A 56 -0.91 -9.34 -3.47
C THR A 56 -1.41 -9.79 -2.11
N SER A 57 -1.85 -8.85 -1.25
CA SER A 57 -2.19 -9.14 0.15
C SER A 57 -3.68 -9.43 0.38
N VAL A 58 -4.55 -9.08 -0.57
CA VAL A 58 -6.00 -9.26 -0.45
C VAL A 58 -6.51 -10.22 -1.52
N TYR A 59 -6.42 -9.85 -2.79
CA TYR A 59 -7.07 -10.61 -3.85
C TYR A 59 -6.41 -11.96 -4.14
N LEU A 60 -5.08 -12.04 -4.13
CA LEU A 60 -4.38 -13.32 -4.29
C LEU A 60 -4.79 -14.34 -3.20
N PRO A 61 -4.70 -14.03 -1.89
CA PRO A 61 -5.18 -14.94 -0.85
C PRO A 61 -6.66 -15.30 -0.99
N ILE A 62 -7.53 -14.33 -1.28
CA ILE A 62 -8.96 -14.59 -1.44
C ILE A 62 -9.24 -15.54 -2.60
N SER A 63 -8.47 -15.47 -3.69
CA SER A 63 -8.64 -16.38 -4.84
C SER A 63 -8.26 -17.84 -4.57
N LEU A 64 -7.65 -18.12 -3.40
CA LEU A 64 -7.39 -19.47 -2.90
C LEU A 64 -8.55 -20.00 -2.03
N LEU A 65 -9.50 -19.15 -1.63
CA LEU A 65 -10.65 -19.55 -0.84
C LEU A 65 -11.76 -20.06 -1.76
N GLU A 66 -12.37 -21.19 -1.41
CA GLU A 66 -13.46 -21.80 -2.18
C GLU A 66 -14.76 -20.97 -2.15
N LEU A 67 -14.98 -20.21 -1.08
CA LEU A 67 -16.13 -19.31 -0.91
C LEU A 67 -15.64 -17.88 -0.63
N MET A 68 -15.91 -16.97 -1.56
CA MET A 68 -15.67 -15.54 -1.36
C MET A 68 -16.78 -14.94 -0.49
N PRO A 69 -16.48 -14.27 0.63
CA PRO A 69 -17.48 -13.46 1.32
C PRO A 69 -17.80 -12.23 0.43
N GLU A 70 -19.01 -12.19 -0.15
CA GLU A 70 -19.42 -11.25 -1.22
C GLU A 70 -19.16 -9.76 -0.92
N ASN A 71 -19.26 -9.34 0.35
CA ASN A 71 -19.11 -7.93 0.76
C ASN A 71 -17.83 -7.59 1.52
N LEU A 72 -17.05 -8.61 1.93
CA LEU A 72 -15.83 -8.37 2.70
C LEU A 72 -14.68 -7.96 1.77
N SER A 73 -14.64 -8.45 0.53
CA SER A 73 -13.48 -8.30 -0.35
C SER A 73 -13.24 -6.86 -0.83
N TRP A 74 -14.27 -6.16 -1.33
CA TRP A 74 -14.12 -4.83 -1.91
C TRP A 74 -13.85 -3.73 -0.88
N ASN A 75 -14.64 -3.71 0.20
CA ASN A 75 -14.47 -2.72 1.27
C ASN A 75 -13.11 -2.91 1.96
N TYR A 76 -12.67 -4.16 2.17
CA TYR A 76 -11.39 -4.48 2.78
C TYR A 76 -10.23 -4.13 1.83
N ALA A 77 -10.36 -4.44 0.54
CA ALA A 77 -9.38 -4.04 -0.47
C ALA A 77 -9.23 -2.51 -0.53
N PHE A 78 -10.34 -1.77 -0.53
CA PHE A 78 -10.31 -0.31 -0.53
C PHE A 78 -9.70 0.24 0.77
N GLN A 79 -10.04 -0.33 1.92
CA GLN A 79 -9.46 0.03 3.20
C GLN A 79 -7.92 -0.17 3.19
N ARG A 80 -7.44 -1.32 2.71
CA ARG A 80 -6.01 -1.61 2.56
C ARG A 80 -5.33 -0.67 1.56
N TYR A 81 -6.01 -0.33 0.48
CA TYR A 81 -5.53 0.64 -0.50
C TYR A 81 -5.23 2.00 0.15
N LEU A 82 -6.15 2.53 0.96
CA LEU A 82 -5.98 3.80 1.67
C LEU A 82 -4.80 3.76 2.64
N PHE A 83 -4.66 2.67 3.39
CA PHE A 83 -3.54 2.46 4.31
C PHE A 83 -2.19 2.54 3.58
N VAL A 84 -2.07 1.83 2.44
CA VAL A 84 -0.81 1.81 1.68
C VAL A 84 -0.53 3.16 1.03
N LEU A 85 -1.53 3.84 0.48
CA LEU A 85 -1.34 5.20 -0.03
C LEU A 85 -0.78 6.12 1.05
N ALA A 86 -1.34 6.09 2.26
CA ALA A 86 -0.83 6.88 3.37
C ALA A 86 0.59 6.47 3.79
N ALA A 87 0.89 5.16 3.79
CA ALA A 87 2.23 4.65 4.09
C ALA A 87 3.31 5.08 3.10
N THR A 88 2.94 5.41 1.85
CA THR A 88 3.90 5.92 0.86
C THR A 88 4.27 7.40 1.06
N ILE A 89 3.46 8.18 1.78
CA ILE A 89 3.68 9.63 1.93
C ILE A 89 5.02 9.99 2.59
N PRO A 90 5.45 9.33 3.69
CA PRO A 90 6.78 9.57 4.26
C PRO A 90 7.92 9.33 3.28
N PHE A 91 7.77 8.41 2.32
CA PHE A 91 8.77 8.15 1.28
C PHE A 91 8.78 9.26 0.23
N GLU A 92 7.60 9.69 -0.26
CA GLU A 92 7.50 10.79 -1.22
C GLU A 92 8.05 12.10 -0.64
N ILE A 93 7.82 12.37 0.65
CA ILE A 93 8.37 13.56 1.31
C ILE A 93 9.89 13.47 1.45
N ARG A 94 10.43 12.29 1.76
CA ARG A 94 11.88 12.04 1.82
C ARG A 94 12.54 12.29 0.48
N ASP A 95 11.95 11.74 -0.58
CA ASP A 95 12.56 11.63 -1.90
C ASP A 95 12.40 12.94 -2.69
N LEU A 96 11.62 13.91 -2.18
CA LEU A 96 11.37 15.22 -2.78
C LEU A 96 12.61 15.96 -3.29
N LYS A 97 13.76 15.85 -2.59
CA LYS A 97 15.01 16.53 -2.99
C LYS A 97 15.75 15.83 -4.15
N LEU A 98 15.50 14.54 -4.34
CA LEU A 98 16.15 13.69 -5.34
C LEU A 98 15.27 13.46 -6.57
N ASP A 99 13.95 13.53 -6.39
CA ASP A 99 12.97 13.33 -7.44
C ASP A 99 13.00 14.46 -8.47
N THR A 100 12.98 14.07 -9.75
CA THR A 100 12.92 15.04 -10.84
C THR A 100 11.54 15.73 -10.88
N PRO A 101 11.45 17.01 -11.30
CA PRO A 101 10.17 17.73 -11.35
C PRO A 101 9.11 17.08 -12.26
N GLN A 102 9.55 16.27 -13.23
CA GLN A 102 8.68 15.58 -14.17
C GLN A 102 7.83 14.48 -13.52
N LEU A 103 8.20 13.99 -12.33
CA LEU A 103 7.46 12.96 -11.60
C LEU A 103 6.14 13.47 -11.01
N SER A 104 5.99 14.79 -10.80
CA SER A 104 4.79 15.42 -10.27
C SER A 104 4.23 14.67 -9.04
N THR A 105 5.12 14.33 -8.11
CA THR A 105 4.75 13.64 -6.86
C THR A 105 3.79 14.51 -6.04
N TRP A 106 3.06 13.92 -5.09
CA TRP A 106 2.12 14.70 -4.28
C TRP A 106 2.80 15.86 -3.53
N PRO A 107 3.98 15.69 -2.91
CA PRO A 107 4.70 16.81 -2.31
C PRO A 107 5.18 17.85 -3.34
N GLN A 108 5.57 17.44 -4.55
CA GLN A 108 5.92 18.38 -5.63
C GLN A 108 4.71 19.19 -6.12
N LYS A 109 3.54 18.55 -6.23
CA LYS A 109 2.32 19.15 -6.79
C LYS A 109 1.58 20.05 -5.79
N TRP A 110 1.52 19.64 -4.53
CA TRP A 110 0.68 20.30 -3.51
C TRP A 110 1.48 20.86 -2.32
N GLY A 111 2.77 20.54 -2.22
CA GLY A 111 3.60 20.89 -1.07
C GLY A 111 3.46 19.90 0.09
N ILE A 112 4.51 19.82 0.91
CA ILE A 112 4.63 18.86 2.02
C ILE A 112 3.43 18.92 2.98
N GLN A 113 3.01 20.12 3.39
CA GLN A 113 1.90 20.28 4.33
C GLN A 113 0.58 19.72 3.81
N LYS A 114 0.22 20.01 2.55
CA LYS A 114 -1.02 19.48 1.96
C LYS A 114 -0.94 17.98 1.77
N THR A 115 0.21 17.44 1.36
CA THR A 115 0.40 15.99 1.26
C THR A 115 0.20 15.29 2.60
N LYS A 116 0.73 15.84 3.70
CA LYS A 116 0.49 15.31 5.04
C LYS A 116 -0.99 15.33 5.43
N ILE A 117 -1.68 16.44 5.17
CA ILE A 117 -3.12 16.57 5.43
C ILE A 117 -3.89 15.49 4.65
N PHE A 118 -3.59 15.30 3.37
CA PHE A 118 -4.21 14.22 2.58
C PHE A 118 -3.92 12.84 3.18
N GLY A 119 -2.68 12.57 3.61
CA GLY A 119 -2.35 11.32 4.29
C GLY A 119 -3.13 11.07 5.58
N VAL A 120 -3.31 12.11 6.40
CA VAL A 120 -4.14 12.03 7.61
C VAL A 120 -5.60 11.77 7.24
N ILE A 121 -6.15 12.45 6.24
CA ILE A 121 -7.52 12.22 5.76
C ILE A 121 -7.70 10.77 5.28
N LEU A 122 -6.76 10.24 4.49
CA LEU A 122 -6.79 8.83 4.05
C LEU A 122 -6.84 7.87 5.24
N LEU A 123 -6.05 8.15 6.29
CA LEU A 123 -6.01 7.32 7.50
C LEU A 123 -7.26 7.45 8.36
N LEU A 124 -7.87 8.63 8.41
CA LEU A 124 -9.17 8.80 9.08
C LEU A 124 -10.25 7.97 8.37
N VAL A 125 -10.30 8.00 7.03
CA VAL A 125 -11.23 7.16 6.26
C VAL A 125 -10.95 5.67 6.49
N PHE A 126 -9.67 5.27 6.52
CA PHE A 126 -9.26 3.90 6.87
C PHE A 126 -9.79 3.45 8.25
N LEU A 127 -9.67 4.29 9.28
CA LEU A 127 -10.14 4.00 10.64
C LEU A 127 -11.68 3.95 10.71
N VAL A 128 -12.36 4.84 9.99
CA VAL A 128 -13.83 4.83 9.89
C VAL A 128 -14.30 3.53 9.25
N LEU A 129 -13.68 3.10 8.15
CA LEU A 129 -13.98 1.83 7.50
C LEU A 129 -13.71 0.63 8.41
N GLU A 130 -12.61 0.65 9.19
CA GLU A 130 -12.34 -0.39 10.20
C GLU A 130 -13.50 -0.49 11.20
N GLY A 131 -14.05 0.63 11.68
CA GLY A 131 -15.20 0.66 12.59
C GLY A 131 -16.47 0.02 12.02
N TYR A 132 -16.70 0.11 10.71
CA TYR A 132 -17.84 -0.53 10.06
C TYR A 132 -17.64 -2.02 9.78
N MET A 133 -16.39 -2.45 9.59
CA MET A 133 -16.08 -3.78 9.09
C MET A 133 -15.60 -4.78 10.16
N SER A 134 -15.08 -4.29 11.28
CA SER A 134 -14.25 -5.12 12.16
C SER A 134 -15.03 -6.04 13.07
N LYS A 135 -14.49 -7.25 13.23
CA LYS A 135 -14.78 -8.08 14.40
C LYS A 135 -14.09 -7.47 15.63
N PRO A 136 -14.69 -7.56 16.83
CA PRO A 136 -14.15 -6.94 18.04
C PRO A 136 -12.70 -7.33 18.37
N THR A 137 -12.27 -8.53 17.95
CA THR A 137 -10.99 -9.15 18.31
C THR A 137 -9.75 -8.43 17.75
N HIS A 138 -9.83 -7.80 16.57
CA HIS A 138 -8.66 -7.17 15.94
C HIS A 138 -8.74 -5.64 15.88
N PHE A 139 -9.89 -5.08 16.27
CA PHE A 139 -10.22 -3.67 16.12
C PHE A 139 -9.21 -2.74 16.81
N LEU A 140 -8.86 -3.00 18.07
CA LEU A 140 -7.92 -2.16 18.84
C LEU A 140 -6.51 -2.17 18.23
N THR A 141 -6.05 -3.35 17.78
CA THR A 141 -4.75 -3.51 17.13
C THR A 141 -4.69 -2.71 15.83
N THR A 142 -5.73 -2.79 15.00
CA THR A 142 -5.79 -2.01 13.75
C THR A 142 -5.84 -0.51 14.01
N ILE A 143 -6.62 -0.06 15.00
CA ILE A 143 -6.66 1.36 15.40
C ILE A 143 -5.27 1.84 15.80
N PHE A 144 -4.60 1.09 16.68
CA PHE A 144 -3.26 1.44 17.14
C PHE A 144 -2.29 1.59 15.97
N ILE A 145 -2.31 0.65 15.01
CA ILE A 145 -1.48 0.70 13.82
C ILE A 145 -1.82 1.90 12.92
N GLY A 146 -3.11 2.20 12.72
CA GLY A 146 -3.54 3.37 11.95
C GLY A 146 -3.08 4.69 12.58
N VAL A 147 -3.18 4.82 13.91
CA VAL A 147 -2.70 5.99 14.66
C VAL A 147 -1.18 6.09 14.62
N LEU A 148 -0.46 4.98 14.76
CA LEU A 148 1.00 4.93 14.65
C LEU A 148 1.45 5.43 13.26
N LEU A 149 0.85 4.90 12.19
CA LEU A 149 1.15 5.32 10.83
C LEU A 149 0.82 6.80 10.62
N MET A 150 -0.30 7.29 11.17
CA MET A 150 -0.67 8.71 11.13
C MET A 150 0.41 9.59 11.77
N GLY A 151 0.96 9.16 12.91
CA GLY A 151 2.12 9.81 13.52
C GLY A 151 3.30 9.92 12.56
N THR A 152 3.66 8.83 11.86
CA THR A 152 4.76 8.87 10.88
C THR A 152 4.52 9.84 9.72
N VAL A 153 3.27 9.94 9.23
CA VAL A 153 2.91 10.92 8.19
C VAL A 153 3.10 12.34 8.71
N ILE A 154 2.61 12.65 9.91
CA ILE A 154 2.70 13.99 10.51
C ILE A 154 4.17 14.39 10.74
N TYR A 155 5.00 13.47 11.26
CA TYR A 155 6.40 13.74 11.58
C TYR A 155 7.36 13.70 10.40
N SER A 156 6.95 13.16 9.25
CA SER A 156 7.82 13.05 8.06
C SER A 156 8.38 14.41 7.59
N LYS A 157 9.65 14.46 7.19
CA LYS A 157 10.30 15.69 6.69
C LYS A 157 11.24 15.39 5.52
N ALA A 158 11.50 16.37 4.67
CA ALA A 158 12.38 16.19 3.51
C ALA A 158 13.87 15.99 3.88
N ASP A 159 14.25 16.33 5.11
CA ASP A 159 15.58 16.18 5.71
C ASP A 159 15.60 15.14 6.84
N GLN A 160 14.62 14.25 6.89
CA GLN A 160 14.57 13.18 7.89
C GLN A 160 15.70 12.15 7.75
N SER A 161 15.96 11.40 8.82
CA SER A 161 16.95 10.32 8.79
C SER A 161 16.54 9.23 7.80
N LYS A 162 17.53 8.59 7.15
CA LYS A 162 17.29 7.50 6.19
C LYS A 162 16.43 6.38 6.78
N TYR A 163 16.64 6.06 8.06
CA TYR A 163 15.95 4.99 8.78
C TYR A 163 14.50 5.34 9.14
N PHE A 164 14.09 6.61 9.13
CA PHE A 164 12.71 6.98 9.42
C PHE A 164 11.74 6.27 8.48
N SER A 165 11.84 6.49 7.17
CA SER A 165 10.95 5.82 6.21
C SER A 165 11.36 4.36 5.98
N SER A 166 12.65 4.09 5.78
CA SER A 166 13.13 2.75 5.37
C SER A 166 13.13 1.68 6.47
N PHE A 167 13.04 2.05 7.74
CA PHE A 167 12.93 1.08 8.83
C PHE A 167 11.63 1.25 9.59
N TRP A 168 11.35 2.44 10.13
CA TRP A 168 10.19 2.64 10.99
C TRP A 168 8.87 2.55 10.24
N VAL A 169 8.71 3.25 9.11
CA VAL A 169 7.47 3.21 8.33
C VAL A 169 7.29 1.84 7.66
N GLU A 170 8.34 1.33 7.03
CA GLU A 170 8.31 0.02 6.34
C GLU A 170 8.11 -1.17 7.30
N GLY A 171 8.48 -1.03 8.57
CA GLY A 171 8.27 -2.03 9.61
C GLY A 171 6.84 -2.10 10.16
N ILE A 172 5.99 -1.10 9.91
CA ILE A 172 4.60 -1.06 10.45
C ILE A 172 3.78 -2.30 10.07
N PRO A 173 3.77 -2.80 8.83
CA PRO A 173 3.02 -4.01 8.48
C PRO A 173 3.51 -5.26 9.22
N ILE A 174 4.83 -5.38 9.45
CA ILE A 174 5.40 -6.49 10.22
C ILE A 174 4.96 -6.38 11.67
N LEU A 175 5.08 -5.20 12.27
CA LEU A 175 4.58 -4.93 13.61
C LEU A 175 3.08 -5.25 13.72
N TRP A 176 2.28 -4.86 12.74
CA TRP A 176 0.85 -5.16 12.69
C TRP A 176 0.61 -6.66 12.74
N LEU A 177 1.29 -7.44 11.89
CA LEU A 177 1.19 -8.90 11.91
C LEU A 177 1.59 -9.49 13.26
N THR A 178 2.70 -9.03 13.85
CA THR A 178 3.16 -9.50 15.17
C THR A 178 2.12 -9.24 16.25
N LEU A 179 1.54 -8.04 16.29
CA LEU A 179 0.50 -7.71 17.28
C LEU A 179 -0.78 -8.52 17.04
N LEU A 180 -1.16 -8.76 15.78
CA LEU A 180 -2.30 -9.63 15.48
C LEU A 180 -2.07 -11.03 16.03
N ILE A 181 -0.88 -11.64 15.85
CA ILE A 181 -0.59 -12.99 16.35
C ILE A 181 -0.57 -13.05 17.89
N ILE A 182 -0.06 -12.01 18.56
CA ILE A 182 0.04 -11.98 20.03
C ILE A 182 -1.33 -11.79 20.69
N PHE A 183 -2.22 -11.01 20.06
CA PHE A 183 -3.52 -10.62 20.62
C PHE A 183 -4.72 -11.29 19.91
N SER A 184 -4.49 -12.23 18.99
CA SER A 184 -5.52 -13.05 18.32
C SER A 184 -6.02 -14.20 19.18
#